data_AF-A0A2V5ULM6-F1
#
_entry.id   AF-A0A2V5ULM6-F1
#
_cell.length_a   1.000
_cell.length_b   1.000
_cell.length_c   1.000
_cell.angle_alpha   90.00
_cell.angle_beta   90.00
_cell.angle_gamma   90.00
#
_symmetry.space_group_name_H-M   'P 1'
#
loop_
_entity.id
_entity.type
_entity.pdbx_description
1 polymer ?
#
loop_
_entity_poly.entity_id
_entity_poly.type
_entity_poly.pdbx_seq_one_letter_code
_entity_poly.pdbx_strand_id
1 'polypeptide(L)'
;MLANSYRLRLFAASLLIALLGTLSTAQAKRASQDSGSATTVVIDAGHGGYDRGGIPGQQVAEKDMTLDVAQRLKRVLAAGGYRVVMTRDSDVFVSLGGRVAIANSYPNALFVCIHFNSAKRMGAGGIETYFYSRDSLPLASAIHYFVAGGAPSSNRGVRRRGYYVLRKTNIPAVLVECGFLTNPTEAAYAQTASYRQKLAEEIAAGVHGRNSVTSALTTTRVATGENIPLQPYIDQTKVAKSERPRSKRSHKKSARRKKSSSKPAESKTKAASKDQEG
;
A
#
# COMPACT_ATOMS: atom_id res chain seq x y z
N MET A 1 52.81 30.98 58.23
CA MET A 1 52.72 29.60 57.70
C MET A 1 51.40 29.40 56.93
N LEU A 2 51.24 29.96 55.73
CA LEU A 2 50.03 29.73 54.90
C LEU A 2 50.31 30.09 53.43
N ALA A 3 51.19 29.36 52.74
CA ALA A 3 51.47 29.65 51.32
C ALA A 3 51.91 28.44 50.48
N ASN A 4 51.55 27.20 50.83
CA ASN A 4 52.07 26.04 50.09
C ASN A 4 51.06 24.94 49.68
N SER A 5 49.75 25.21 49.75
CA SER A 5 48.72 24.18 49.49
C SER A 5 47.92 24.36 48.19
N TYR A 6 48.21 25.36 47.36
CA TYR A 6 47.40 25.64 46.16
C TYR A 6 48.03 25.21 44.82
N ARG A 7 49.31 24.81 44.78
CA ARG A 7 50.00 24.49 43.51
C ARG A 7 49.96 23.01 43.09
N LEU A 8 49.47 22.10 43.94
CA LEU A 8 49.40 20.67 43.61
C LEU A 8 48.01 20.22 43.10
N ARG A 9 46.98 21.08 43.14
CA ARG A 9 45.62 20.75 42.70
C ARG A 9 45.31 21.12 41.24
N LEU A 10 46.21 21.80 40.53
CA LEU A 10 45.96 22.28 39.16
C LEU A 10 46.54 21.37 38.06
N PHE A 11 47.38 20.38 38.38
CA PHE A 11 47.89 19.42 37.38
C PHE A 11 47.04 18.13 37.28
N ALA A 12 46.27 17.77 38.31
CA ALA A 12 45.38 16.60 38.27
C ALA A 12 44.07 16.84 37.50
N ALA A 13 43.62 18.10 37.38
CA ALA A 13 42.39 18.44 36.68
C ALA A 13 42.53 18.41 35.15
N SER A 14 43.72 18.70 34.62
CA SER A 14 43.96 18.74 33.16
C SER A 14 44.14 17.34 32.54
N LEU A 15 44.59 16.35 33.30
CA LEU A 15 44.73 14.96 32.82
C LEU A 15 43.39 14.21 32.81
N LEU A 16 42.46 14.57 33.71
CA LEU A 16 41.11 13.98 33.77
C LEU A 16 40.23 14.45 32.61
N ILE A 17 40.35 15.71 32.16
CA ILE A 17 39.58 16.24 31.03
C ILE A 17 40.06 15.64 29.69
N ALA A 18 41.35 15.34 29.53
CA ALA A 18 41.88 14.67 28.35
C ALA A 18 41.48 13.18 28.26
N LEU A 19 41.27 12.52 29.41
CA LEU A 19 40.80 11.12 29.46
C LEU A 19 39.28 11.01 29.21
N LEU A 20 38.47 11.97 29.67
CA LEU A 20 37.03 12.01 29.35
C LEU A 20 36.73 12.39 27.88
N GLY A 21 37.57 13.21 27.24
CA GLY A 21 37.41 13.56 25.82
C GLY A 21 37.73 12.41 24.84
N THR A 22 38.63 11.50 25.22
CA THR A 22 39.03 10.35 24.38
C THR A 22 38.05 9.18 24.47
N LEU A 23 37.37 8.98 25.61
CA LEU A 23 36.28 8.01 25.76
C LEU A 23 35.00 8.44 25.00
N SER A 24 34.66 9.73 25.01
CA SER A 24 33.48 10.25 24.29
C SER A 24 33.63 10.14 22.77
N THR A 25 34.83 10.41 22.24
CA THR A 25 35.11 10.30 20.80
C THR A 25 35.17 8.85 20.31
N ALA A 26 35.68 7.91 21.11
CA ALA A 26 35.67 6.49 20.77
C ALA A 26 34.26 5.88 20.75
N GLN A 27 33.37 6.33 21.64
CA GLN A 27 31.97 5.88 21.72
C GLN A 27 31.11 6.49 20.60
N ALA A 28 31.33 7.76 20.26
CA ALA A 28 30.73 8.39 19.06
C ALA A 28 31.24 7.77 17.75
N LYS A 29 32.51 7.34 17.70
CA LYS A 29 33.10 6.65 16.54
C LYS A 29 32.68 5.18 16.43
N ARG A 30 32.37 4.51 17.55
CA ARG A 30 31.72 3.19 17.55
C ARG A 30 30.25 3.26 17.14
N ALA A 31 29.52 4.29 17.55
CA ALA A 31 28.13 4.51 17.13
C ALA A 31 28.00 4.83 15.63
N SER A 32 29.03 5.42 15.00
CA SER A 32 29.04 5.68 13.55
C SER A 32 29.57 4.51 12.70
N GLN A 33 30.23 3.51 13.33
CA GLN A 33 30.80 2.33 12.68
C GLN A 33 29.84 1.12 12.64
N ASP A 34 28.67 1.19 13.30
CA ASP A 34 27.55 0.26 13.10
C ASP A 34 26.53 0.77 12.06
N SER A 35 26.97 1.63 11.14
CA SER A 35 26.20 1.94 9.93
C SER A 35 26.25 0.77 8.95
N GLY A 36 25.81 -0.40 9.44
CA GLY A 36 25.41 -1.51 8.59
C GLY A 36 24.52 -0.97 7.48
N SER A 37 24.78 -1.40 6.24
CA SER A 37 24.09 -0.90 5.06
C SER A 37 22.58 -0.76 5.32
N ALA A 38 22.00 0.40 5.00
CA ALA A 38 20.59 0.68 5.20
C ALA A 38 19.71 -0.54 4.88
N THR A 39 18.88 -0.97 5.84
CA THR A 39 17.98 -2.11 5.63
C THR A 39 17.14 -1.83 4.38
N THR A 40 17.07 -2.81 3.49
CA THR A 40 16.28 -2.68 2.26
C THR A 40 14.85 -3.17 2.50
N VAL A 41 13.87 -2.41 2.02
CA VAL A 41 12.46 -2.81 1.99
C VAL A 41 12.00 -2.82 0.54
N VAL A 42 11.62 -4.00 0.06
CA VAL A 42 10.94 -4.19 -1.22
C VAL A 42 9.44 -4.03 -0.97
N ILE A 43 8.87 -2.96 -1.50
CA ILE A 43 7.44 -2.67 -1.42
C ILE A 43 6.77 -3.18 -2.69
N ASP A 44 5.75 -4.01 -2.51
CA ASP A 44 4.92 -4.52 -3.59
C ASP A 44 3.53 -3.88 -3.54
N ALA A 45 3.22 -3.05 -4.54
CA ALA A 45 1.87 -2.53 -4.73
C ALA A 45 1.05 -3.58 -5.50
N GLY A 46 0.09 -4.24 -4.84
CA GLY A 46 -0.75 -5.27 -5.45
C GLY A 46 -1.40 -4.84 -6.75
N HIS A 47 -1.65 -5.78 -7.67
CA HIS A 47 -2.30 -5.54 -8.97
C HIS A 47 -1.55 -4.54 -9.89
N GLY A 48 -2.23 -3.91 -10.86
CA GLY A 48 -1.66 -2.89 -11.74
C GLY A 48 -1.93 -3.16 -13.23
N GLY A 49 -1.95 -2.09 -14.03
CA GLY A 49 -2.23 -2.16 -15.45
C GLY A 49 -3.62 -2.72 -15.73
N TYR A 50 -3.70 -3.84 -16.46
CA TYR A 50 -4.97 -4.49 -16.81
C TYR A 50 -5.65 -5.20 -15.63
N ASP A 51 -4.88 -5.50 -14.58
CA ASP A 51 -5.38 -6.10 -13.36
C ASP A 51 -5.86 -5.00 -12.42
N ARG A 52 -7.18 -4.85 -12.33
CA ARG A 52 -7.84 -3.84 -11.48
C ARG A 52 -7.75 -4.19 -9.99
N GLY A 53 -7.62 -5.47 -9.65
CA GLY A 53 -7.92 -6.02 -8.34
C GLY A 53 -9.40 -5.94 -7.94
N GLY A 54 -9.71 -6.53 -6.78
CA GLY A 54 -11.07 -6.67 -6.26
C GLY A 54 -12.00 -7.58 -7.08
N ILE A 55 -13.31 -7.41 -6.86
CA ILE A 55 -14.38 -8.17 -7.52
C ILE A 55 -15.41 -7.24 -8.21
N PRO A 56 -16.31 -7.74 -9.07
CA PRO A 56 -17.39 -6.95 -9.65
C PRO A 56 -18.25 -6.25 -8.58
N GLY A 57 -18.68 -5.02 -8.86
CA GLY A 57 -19.49 -4.20 -7.95
C GLY A 57 -18.69 -3.33 -6.98
N GLN A 58 -17.36 -3.47 -6.93
CA GLN A 58 -16.49 -2.63 -6.14
C GLN A 58 -16.36 -1.21 -6.70
N GLN A 59 -16.51 -0.19 -5.85
CA GLN A 59 -16.52 1.22 -6.26
C GLN A 59 -15.17 1.72 -6.77
N VAL A 60 -14.08 1.37 -6.06
CA VAL A 60 -12.72 1.81 -6.40
C VAL A 60 -11.86 0.68 -6.95
N ALA A 61 -10.91 0.99 -7.81
CA ALA A 61 -9.94 0.02 -8.26
C ALA A 61 -8.89 -0.20 -7.17
N GLU A 62 -8.65 -1.46 -6.80
CA GLU A 62 -7.69 -1.79 -5.76
C GLU A 62 -6.27 -1.35 -6.13
N LYS A 63 -5.89 -1.55 -7.39
CA LYS A 63 -4.57 -1.17 -7.93
C LYS A 63 -4.19 0.29 -7.70
N ASP A 64 -5.17 1.19 -7.66
CA ASP A 64 -4.95 2.63 -7.47
C ASP A 64 -4.69 2.92 -6.00
N MET A 65 -5.46 2.29 -5.10
CA MET A 65 -5.30 2.45 -3.66
C MET A 65 -3.98 1.84 -3.18
N THR A 66 -3.63 0.64 -3.67
CA THR A 66 -2.37 -0.02 -3.32
C THR A 66 -1.16 0.77 -3.81
N LEU A 67 -1.22 1.34 -5.02
CA LEU A 67 -0.13 2.18 -5.54
C LEU A 67 0.08 3.44 -4.70
N ASP A 68 -0.99 4.14 -4.36
CA ASP A 68 -0.91 5.39 -3.59
C ASP A 68 -0.35 5.11 -2.17
N VAL A 69 -0.84 4.07 -1.48
CA VAL A 69 -0.28 3.67 -0.17
C VAL A 69 1.19 3.27 -0.31
N ALA A 70 1.57 2.51 -1.34
CA ALA A 70 2.95 2.09 -1.54
C ALA A 70 3.90 3.27 -1.80
N GLN A 71 3.48 4.27 -2.58
CA GLN A 71 4.26 5.49 -2.83
C GLN A 71 4.40 6.35 -1.57
N ARG A 72 3.37 6.40 -0.72
CA ARG A 72 3.46 7.05 0.60
C ARG A 72 4.42 6.30 1.51
N LEU A 73 4.29 4.98 1.60
CA LEU A 73 5.16 4.12 2.39
C LEU A 73 6.63 4.27 1.98
N LYS A 74 6.90 4.32 0.66
CA LYS A 74 8.24 4.62 0.12
C LYS A 74 8.82 5.90 0.72
N ARG A 75 8.05 6.99 0.74
CA ARG A 75 8.51 8.28 1.28
C ARG A 75 8.77 8.20 2.79
N VAL A 76 7.86 7.60 3.54
CA VAL A 76 7.99 7.46 5.01
C VAL A 76 9.21 6.61 5.37
N LEU A 77 9.38 5.45 4.72
CA LEU A 77 10.53 4.56 4.97
C LEU A 77 11.86 5.19 4.52
N ALA A 78 11.90 5.86 3.36
CA ALA A 78 13.10 6.54 2.91
C ALA A 78 13.53 7.65 3.89
N ALA A 79 12.57 8.42 4.41
CA ALA A 79 12.83 9.42 5.46
C ALA A 79 13.32 8.77 6.77
N GLY A 80 12.92 7.54 7.05
CA GLY A 80 13.42 6.73 8.18
C GLY A 80 14.75 6.02 7.94
N GLY A 81 15.46 6.31 6.85
CA GLY A 81 16.78 5.76 6.57
C GLY A 81 16.79 4.38 5.88
N TYR A 82 15.64 3.88 5.42
CA TYR A 82 15.57 2.62 4.68
C TYR A 82 15.89 2.81 3.20
N ARG A 83 16.56 1.83 2.59
CA ARG A 83 16.61 1.73 1.13
C ARG A 83 15.30 1.11 0.63
N VAL A 84 14.58 1.79 -0.25
CA VAL A 84 13.29 1.31 -0.74
C VAL A 84 13.38 0.89 -2.21
N VAL A 85 12.89 -0.31 -2.51
CA VAL A 85 12.70 -0.84 -3.86
C VAL A 85 11.21 -1.05 -4.08
N MET A 86 10.69 -0.67 -5.25
CA MET A 86 9.28 -0.87 -5.59
C MET A 86 9.16 -1.97 -6.66
N THR A 87 8.22 -2.90 -6.53
CA THR A 87 7.91 -3.82 -7.64
C THR A 87 7.27 -3.09 -8.82
N ARG A 88 6.48 -2.04 -8.54
CA ARG A 88 5.99 -1.04 -9.48
C ARG A 88 5.83 0.31 -8.79
N ASP A 89 6.11 1.39 -9.50
CA ASP A 89 5.94 2.77 -9.04
C ASP A 89 4.92 3.57 -9.87
N SER A 90 4.28 2.91 -10.83
CA SER A 90 3.26 3.42 -11.75
C SER A 90 2.16 2.37 -11.98
N ASP A 91 1.13 2.72 -12.76
CA ASP A 91 0.02 1.82 -13.11
C ASP A 91 0.42 0.82 -14.22
N VAL A 92 1.35 -0.07 -13.89
CA VAL A 92 1.82 -1.15 -14.77
C VAL A 92 1.53 -2.51 -14.17
N PHE A 93 1.23 -3.49 -15.02
CA PHE A 93 1.08 -4.86 -14.57
C PHE A 93 2.45 -5.51 -14.34
N VAL A 94 2.66 -6.07 -13.16
CA VAL A 94 3.81 -6.92 -12.83
C VAL A 94 3.28 -8.31 -12.45
N SER A 95 3.76 -9.35 -13.11
CA SER A 95 3.34 -10.73 -12.82
C SER A 95 3.78 -11.15 -11.42
N LEU A 96 3.10 -12.13 -10.82
CA LEU A 96 3.47 -12.66 -9.50
C LEU A 96 4.92 -13.18 -9.49
N GLY A 97 5.36 -13.83 -10.58
CA GLY A 97 6.76 -14.26 -10.75
C GLY A 97 7.72 -13.08 -10.83
N GLY A 98 7.37 -12.00 -11.54
CA GLY A 98 8.20 -10.79 -11.61
C GLY A 98 8.36 -10.09 -10.26
N ARG A 99 7.29 -9.99 -9.46
CA ARG A 99 7.33 -9.44 -8.10
C ARG A 99 8.29 -10.22 -7.21
N VAL A 100 8.19 -11.55 -7.25
CA VAL A 100 9.08 -12.46 -6.51
C VAL A 100 10.52 -12.34 -6.99
N ALA A 101 10.76 -12.26 -8.31
CA ALA A 101 12.11 -12.12 -8.85
C ALA A 101 12.77 -10.81 -8.38
N ILE A 102 12.02 -9.70 -8.36
CA ILE A 102 12.47 -8.42 -7.79
C ILE A 102 12.78 -8.58 -6.31
N ALA A 103 11.89 -9.17 -5.51
CA ALA A 103 12.12 -9.36 -4.08
C ALA A 103 13.40 -10.18 -3.81
N ASN A 104 13.56 -11.28 -4.53
CA ASN A 104 14.67 -12.21 -4.34
C ASN A 104 16.02 -11.68 -4.86
N SER A 105 16.06 -10.62 -5.68
CA SER A 105 17.33 -9.99 -6.09
C SER A 105 17.97 -9.14 -4.99
N TYR A 106 17.29 -8.94 -3.86
CA TYR A 106 17.80 -8.18 -2.71
C TYR A 106 17.93 -9.10 -1.49
N PRO A 107 19.03 -9.88 -1.37
CA PRO A 107 19.29 -10.64 -0.15
C PRO A 107 19.38 -9.69 1.05
N ASN A 108 18.89 -10.12 2.21
CA ASN A 108 18.80 -9.33 3.45
C ASN A 108 17.81 -8.15 3.42
N ALA A 109 16.86 -8.14 2.49
CA ALA A 109 15.74 -7.19 2.49
C ALA A 109 14.53 -7.72 3.26
N LEU A 110 13.52 -6.87 3.42
CA LEU A 110 12.16 -7.24 3.82
C LEU A 110 11.23 -7.05 2.62
N PHE A 111 10.20 -7.88 2.50
CA PHE A 111 9.16 -7.73 1.48
C PHE A 111 7.81 -7.37 2.11
N VAL A 112 7.23 -6.24 1.69
CA VAL A 112 5.93 -5.75 2.18
C VAL A 112 5.00 -5.54 0.99
N CYS A 113 4.01 -6.41 0.88
CA CYS A 113 2.97 -6.38 -0.15
C CYS A 113 1.70 -5.71 0.38
N ILE A 114 1.14 -4.79 -0.39
CA ILE A 114 0.00 -3.96 0.00
C ILE A 114 -1.19 -4.31 -0.90
N HIS A 115 -2.29 -4.69 -0.27
CA HIS A 115 -3.56 -5.04 -0.89
C HIS A 115 -4.73 -4.40 -0.13
N PHE A 116 -5.90 -4.46 -0.75
CA PHE A 116 -7.16 -4.31 -0.04
C PHE A 116 -8.09 -5.47 -0.39
N ASN A 117 -8.74 -6.00 0.62
CA ASN A 117 -9.53 -7.21 0.48
C ASN A 117 -10.84 -6.94 -0.27
N SER A 118 -11.51 -8.02 -0.64
CA SER A 118 -12.85 -8.00 -1.21
C SER A 118 -13.62 -9.24 -0.82
N ALA A 119 -14.94 -9.11 -0.65
CA ALA A 119 -15.81 -10.23 -0.36
C ALA A 119 -17.18 -10.05 -1.00
N LYS A 120 -17.84 -11.16 -1.34
CA LYS A 120 -19.23 -11.14 -1.85
C LYS A 120 -20.22 -10.54 -0.85
N ARG A 121 -19.97 -10.72 0.45
CA ARG A 121 -20.77 -10.11 1.52
C ARG A 121 -20.30 -8.67 1.72
N MET A 122 -21.10 -7.71 1.28
CA MET A 122 -20.79 -6.27 1.35
C MET A 122 -20.44 -5.76 2.76
N GLY A 123 -20.95 -6.39 3.82
CA GLY A 123 -20.62 -6.03 5.21
C GLY A 123 -19.36 -6.70 5.79
N ALA A 124 -18.55 -7.41 4.98
CA ALA A 124 -17.25 -7.88 5.43
C ALA A 124 -16.29 -6.69 5.50
N GLY A 125 -15.53 -6.56 6.59
CA GLY A 125 -14.60 -5.46 6.78
C GLY A 125 -13.57 -5.83 7.84
N GLY A 126 -12.49 -5.06 7.90
CA GLY A 126 -11.38 -5.18 8.85
C GLY A 126 -10.00 -5.40 8.22
N ILE A 127 -8.97 -5.26 9.05
CA ILE A 127 -7.56 -5.41 8.68
C ILE A 127 -7.12 -6.87 8.86
N GLU A 128 -6.46 -7.44 7.86
CA GLU A 128 -5.79 -8.74 7.93
C GLU A 128 -4.33 -8.59 7.51
N THR A 129 -3.43 -9.35 8.15
CA THR A 129 -2.03 -9.42 7.71
C THR A 129 -1.63 -10.87 7.50
N TYR A 130 -1.01 -11.16 6.37
CA TYR A 130 -0.66 -12.49 5.93
C TYR A 130 0.85 -12.69 5.87
N PHE A 131 1.27 -13.91 6.20
CA PHE A 131 2.65 -14.37 6.08
C PHE A 131 2.66 -15.86 5.68
N TYR A 132 3.83 -16.38 5.30
CA TYR A 132 3.98 -17.80 4.96
C TYR A 132 5.11 -18.49 5.74
N SER A 133 6.31 -17.93 5.69
CA SER A 133 7.50 -18.45 6.36
C SER A 133 7.55 -18.01 7.83
N ARG A 134 8.04 -18.88 8.73
CA ARG A 134 8.02 -18.63 10.18
C ARG A 134 8.80 -17.37 10.58
N ASP A 135 9.91 -17.12 9.91
CA ASP A 135 10.76 -15.92 10.04
C ASP A 135 10.04 -14.60 9.70
N SER A 136 8.93 -14.65 8.97
CA SER A 136 8.12 -13.49 8.61
C SER A 136 7.12 -13.10 9.70
N LEU A 137 6.89 -13.96 10.69
CA LEU A 137 5.89 -13.73 11.75
C LEU A 137 6.18 -12.47 12.59
N PRO A 138 7.41 -12.17 13.05
CA PRO A 138 7.68 -10.93 13.79
C PRO A 138 7.32 -9.67 12.99
N LEU A 139 7.70 -9.63 11.71
CA LEU A 139 7.36 -8.53 10.81
C LEU A 139 5.84 -8.41 10.61
N ALA A 140 5.16 -9.53 10.36
CA ALA A 140 3.71 -9.56 10.17
C ALA A 140 2.96 -9.06 11.42
N SER A 141 3.36 -9.53 12.60
CA SER A 141 2.79 -9.15 13.89
C SER A 141 3.00 -7.67 14.18
N ALA A 142 4.20 -7.14 13.95
CA ALA A 142 4.49 -5.73 14.16
C ALA A 142 3.67 -4.83 13.22
N ILE A 143 3.69 -5.11 11.92
CA ILE A 143 2.88 -4.36 10.94
C ILE A 143 1.39 -4.42 11.30
N HIS A 144 0.89 -5.61 11.66
CA HIS A 144 -0.52 -5.76 11.99
C HIS A 144 -0.92 -4.97 13.24
N TYR A 145 -0.08 -4.98 14.29
CA TYR A 145 -0.33 -4.25 15.53
C TYR A 145 -0.58 -2.76 15.26
N PHE A 146 0.33 -2.12 14.51
CA PHE A 146 0.22 -0.69 14.18
C PHE A 146 -0.95 -0.41 13.24
N VAL A 147 -1.09 -1.17 12.14
CA VAL A 147 -2.16 -0.91 11.15
C VAL A 147 -3.55 -1.13 11.75
N ALA A 148 -3.75 -2.20 12.52
CA ALA A 148 -5.04 -2.47 13.16
C ALA A 148 -5.34 -1.50 14.32
N GLY A 149 -4.32 -0.95 14.97
CA GLY A 149 -4.48 0.08 16.01
C GLY A 149 -4.76 1.48 15.44
N GLY A 150 -4.26 1.79 14.24
CA GLY A 150 -4.41 3.10 13.59
C GLY A 150 -5.58 3.22 12.62
N ALA A 151 -6.17 2.11 12.17
CA ALA A 151 -7.29 2.10 11.24
C ALA A 151 -8.65 2.10 11.97
N PRO A 152 -9.69 2.80 11.47
CA PRO A 152 -11.06 2.72 11.98
C PRO A 152 -11.77 1.46 11.47
N SER A 153 -11.11 0.31 11.59
CA SER A 153 -11.50 -0.97 11.01
C SER A 153 -11.31 -2.09 12.04
N SER A 154 -12.13 -3.14 11.96
CA SER A 154 -12.00 -4.27 12.88
C SER A 154 -10.65 -4.98 12.73
N ASN A 155 -10.07 -5.45 13.84
CA ASN A 155 -8.88 -6.28 13.84
C ASN A 155 -9.26 -7.73 13.51
N ARG A 156 -8.73 -8.29 12.41
CA ARG A 156 -9.02 -9.68 11.97
C ARG A 156 -7.81 -10.62 12.08
N GLY A 157 -6.72 -10.11 12.67
CA GLY A 157 -5.55 -10.86 13.06
C GLY A 157 -4.53 -11.12 11.95
N VAL A 158 -3.44 -11.75 12.39
CA VAL A 158 -2.36 -12.25 11.55
C VAL A 158 -2.66 -13.70 11.14
N ARG A 159 -2.49 -14.02 9.86
CA ARG A 159 -2.88 -15.33 9.29
C ARG A 159 -1.77 -15.91 8.43
N ARG A 160 -1.61 -17.24 8.46
CA ARG A 160 -0.66 -17.95 7.61
C ARG A 160 -1.35 -18.40 6.32
N ARG A 161 -0.86 -17.95 5.16
CA ARG A 161 -1.50 -18.25 3.87
C ARG A 161 -0.48 -18.47 2.76
N GLY A 162 -0.74 -19.47 1.92
CA GLY A 162 0.11 -19.84 0.79
C GLY A 162 -0.05 -18.95 -0.44
N TYR A 163 -0.09 -17.63 -0.28
CA TYR A 163 -0.08 -16.71 -1.43
C TYR A 163 1.23 -16.84 -2.20
N TYR A 164 1.19 -16.72 -3.53
CA TYR A 164 2.35 -16.98 -4.39
C TYR A 164 3.55 -16.10 -4.01
N VAL A 165 3.31 -14.79 -3.85
CA VAL A 165 4.34 -13.80 -3.48
C VAL A 165 4.90 -14.01 -2.08
N LEU A 166 4.19 -14.69 -1.18
CA LEU A 166 4.69 -15.02 0.15
C LEU A 166 5.47 -16.35 0.15
N ARG A 167 4.97 -17.35 -0.57
CA ARG A 167 5.57 -18.69 -0.59
C ARG A 167 6.86 -18.76 -1.43
N LYS A 168 6.98 -17.93 -2.46
CA LYS A 168 8.10 -17.99 -3.41
C LYS A 168 9.18 -16.91 -3.15
N THR A 169 8.97 -16.06 -2.16
CA THR A 169 9.95 -15.05 -1.73
C THR A 169 10.86 -15.65 -0.66
N ASN A 170 12.17 -15.44 -0.81
CA ASN A 170 13.23 -16.05 0.02
C ASN A 170 13.66 -15.16 1.20
N ILE A 171 13.06 -13.98 1.32
CA ILE A 171 13.27 -13.01 2.40
C ILE A 171 11.97 -12.89 3.24
N PRO A 172 12.02 -12.34 4.47
CA PRO A 172 10.82 -12.12 5.27
C PRO A 172 9.75 -11.35 4.49
N ALA A 173 8.58 -11.96 4.33
CA ALA A 173 7.55 -11.51 3.38
C ALA A 173 6.18 -11.42 4.05
N VAL A 174 5.54 -10.26 3.91
CA VAL A 174 4.23 -9.95 4.49
C VAL A 174 3.30 -9.37 3.42
N LEU A 175 2.02 -9.73 3.48
CA LEU A 175 0.96 -9.11 2.70
C LEU A 175 -0.06 -8.48 3.66
N VAL A 176 -0.32 -7.20 3.50
CA VAL A 176 -1.27 -6.43 4.33
C VAL A 176 -2.55 -6.19 3.53
N GLU A 177 -3.68 -6.63 4.07
CA GLU A 177 -5.00 -6.26 3.57
C GLU A 177 -5.51 -5.05 4.37
N CYS A 178 -5.50 -3.88 3.74
CA CYS A 178 -5.78 -2.59 4.39
C CYS A 178 -7.28 -2.28 4.57
N GLY A 179 -8.14 -3.30 4.60
CA GLY A 179 -9.61 -3.17 4.62
C GLY A 179 -10.26 -3.76 3.37
N PHE A 180 -11.58 -3.81 3.33
CA PHE A 180 -12.38 -4.42 2.27
C PHE A 180 -13.00 -3.35 1.36
N LEU A 181 -12.58 -3.28 0.09
CA LEU A 181 -13.12 -2.27 -0.84
C LEU A 181 -14.56 -2.54 -1.29
N THR A 182 -15.07 -3.75 -1.02
CA THR A 182 -16.48 -4.08 -1.16
C THR A 182 -17.34 -3.54 -0.01
N ASN A 183 -16.72 -3.16 1.11
CA ASN A 183 -17.40 -2.49 2.21
C ASN A 183 -17.50 -0.99 1.90
N PRO A 184 -18.71 -0.41 1.77
CA PRO A 184 -18.84 1.00 1.41
C PRO A 184 -18.12 1.96 2.38
N THR A 185 -18.11 1.63 3.67
CA THR A 185 -17.45 2.43 4.71
C THR A 185 -15.93 2.38 4.56
N GLU A 186 -15.34 1.19 4.40
CA GLU A 186 -13.88 1.07 4.24
C GLU A 186 -13.41 1.56 2.86
N ALA A 187 -14.23 1.41 1.82
CA ALA A 187 -13.98 2.01 0.51
C ALA A 187 -14.00 3.54 0.56
N ALA A 188 -14.86 4.15 1.38
CA ALA A 188 -14.84 5.59 1.62
C ALA A 188 -13.55 6.02 2.34
N TYR A 189 -13.11 5.27 3.35
CA TYR A 189 -11.82 5.53 4.01
C TYR A 189 -10.67 5.44 3.01
N ALA A 190 -10.58 4.37 2.23
CA ALA A 190 -9.54 4.15 1.22
C ALA A 190 -9.41 5.31 0.22
N GLN A 191 -10.52 5.98 -0.11
CA GLN A 191 -10.52 7.13 -1.02
C GLN A 191 -9.94 8.41 -0.41
N THR A 192 -9.86 8.51 0.92
CA THR A 192 -9.25 9.68 1.57
C THR A 192 -7.73 9.61 1.57
N ALA A 193 -7.08 10.72 1.20
CA ALA A 193 -5.63 10.83 1.20
C ALA A 193 -5.03 10.67 2.61
N SER A 194 -5.74 11.16 3.64
CA SER A 194 -5.33 11.07 5.04
C SER A 194 -5.29 9.62 5.53
N TYR A 195 -6.29 8.80 5.17
CA TYR A 195 -6.27 7.39 5.55
C TYR A 195 -5.16 6.61 4.86
N ARG A 196 -4.93 6.84 3.56
CA ARG A 196 -3.80 6.21 2.86
C ARG A 196 -2.44 6.63 3.41
N GLN A 197 -2.32 7.88 3.85
CA GLN A 197 -1.16 8.38 4.58
C GLN A 197 -0.97 7.68 5.92
N LYS A 198 -2.04 7.58 6.71
CA LYS A 198 -2.05 6.86 7.98
C LYS A 198 -1.63 5.41 7.82
N LEU A 199 -2.18 4.69 6.83
CA LEU A 199 -1.78 3.31 6.53
C LEU A 199 -0.28 3.19 6.25
N ALA A 200 0.29 4.11 5.46
CA ALA A 200 1.71 4.12 5.17
C ALA A 200 2.58 4.37 6.42
N GLU A 201 2.15 5.28 7.30
CA GLU A 201 2.82 5.56 8.57
C GLU A 201 2.78 4.37 9.52
N GLU A 202 1.62 3.71 9.66
CA GLU A 202 1.46 2.54 10.52
C GLU A 202 2.25 1.33 10.00
N ILE A 203 2.27 1.09 8.69
CA ILE A 203 3.11 0.05 8.09
C ILE A 203 4.59 0.35 8.36
N ALA A 204 5.03 1.61 8.19
CA ALA A 204 6.41 2.00 8.46
C ALA A 204 6.78 1.83 9.95
N ALA A 205 5.88 2.17 10.87
CA ALA A 205 6.06 1.96 12.30
C ALA A 205 6.23 0.46 12.63
N GLY A 206 5.42 -0.41 12.01
CA GLY A 206 5.57 -1.85 12.15
C GLY A 206 6.88 -2.39 11.56
N VAL A 207 7.31 -1.89 10.40
CA VAL A 207 8.62 -2.22 9.84
C VAL A 207 9.75 -1.82 10.79
N HIS A 208 9.69 -0.62 11.37
CA HIS A 208 10.70 -0.14 12.33
C HIS A 208 10.70 -0.93 13.64
N GLY A 209 9.51 -1.18 14.21
CA GLY A 209 9.32 -1.89 15.48
C GLY A 209 9.44 -3.41 15.40
N ARG A 210 9.71 -3.99 14.23
CA ARG A 210 9.70 -5.46 13.99
C ARG A 210 10.57 -6.27 14.96
N ASN A 211 11.66 -5.67 15.47
CA ASN A 211 12.56 -6.33 16.42
C ASN A 211 12.11 -6.16 17.89
N SER A 212 11.34 -5.10 18.18
CA SER A 212 10.91 -4.74 19.55
C SER A 212 9.58 -5.40 19.94
N VAL A 213 8.70 -5.62 18.96
CA VAL A 213 7.38 -6.26 19.16
C VAL A 213 7.54 -7.72 19.65
N THR A 214 8.68 -8.36 19.36
CA THR A 214 9.05 -9.68 19.87
C THR A 214 9.33 -9.69 21.39
N SER A 215 9.82 -8.59 21.97
CA SER A 215 10.21 -8.53 23.38
C SER A 215 9.11 -8.03 24.32
N ALA A 216 8.11 -7.29 23.81
CA ALA A 216 7.06 -6.67 24.63
C ALA A 216 5.72 -7.44 24.63
N LEU A 217 5.45 -8.29 23.63
CA LEU A 217 4.17 -8.98 23.50
C LEU A 217 4.20 -10.42 24.04
N THR A 218 4.41 -10.57 25.34
CA THR A 218 3.94 -11.76 26.08
C THR A 218 2.44 -11.63 26.44
N THR A 219 1.84 -10.44 26.33
CA THR A 219 0.53 -10.15 26.96
C THR A 219 -0.58 -9.62 26.03
N THR A 220 -0.32 -9.38 24.75
CA THR A 220 -1.42 -9.15 23.79
C THR A 220 -1.66 -10.44 23.04
N ARG A 221 -2.92 -10.83 22.81
CA ARG A 221 -3.36 -12.00 22.01
C ARG A 221 -2.96 -11.91 20.52
N VAL A 222 -1.76 -11.42 20.21
CA VAL A 222 -1.05 -11.70 18.96
C VAL A 222 -0.32 -12.99 19.23
N ALA A 223 -0.66 -14.05 18.50
CA ALA A 223 -0.15 -15.40 18.72
C ALA A 223 1.38 -15.45 18.72
N THR A 224 1.99 -15.31 19.90
CA THR A 224 3.36 -15.73 20.18
C THR A 224 3.32 -17.22 20.46
N GLY A 225 3.28 -18.04 19.41
CA GLY A 225 3.29 -19.50 19.59
C GLY A 225 2.76 -20.31 18.42
N GLU A 226 3.67 -20.63 17.50
CA GLU A 226 3.79 -21.84 16.65
C GLU A 226 2.62 -22.43 15.84
N ASN A 227 1.34 -22.18 16.12
CA ASN A 227 0.22 -22.88 15.48
C ASN A 227 -0.80 -21.93 14.83
N ILE A 228 -0.36 -20.95 14.03
CA ILE A 228 -1.26 -20.31 13.07
C ILE A 228 -1.44 -21.29 11.90
N PRO A 229 -2.62 -21.90 11.72
CA PRO A 229 -2.83 -22.94 10.71
C PRO A 229 -2.68 -22.34 9.31
N LEU A 230 -2.04 -23.11 8.43
CA LEU A 230 -1.97 -22.76 7.02
C LEU A 230 -3.36 -22.85 6.41
N GLN A 231 -3.85 -21.73 5.88
CA GLN A 231 -5.09 -21.69 5.11
C GLN A 231 -4.95 -22.45 3.79
N PRO A 232 -6.05 -23.01 3.23
CA PRO A 232 -6.04 -23.71 1.96
C PRO A 232 -5.37 -22.91 0.82
N TYR A 233 -4.70 -23.63 -0.06
CA TYR A 233 -4.03 -23.03 -1.21
C TYR A 233 -5.02 -22.50 -2.25
N ILE A 234 -4.70 -21.37 -2.86
CA ILE A 234 -5.45 -20.76 -3.95
C ILE A 234 -4.46 -20.48 -5.09
N ASP A 235 -4.80 -20.92 -6.31
CA ASP A 235 -4.05 -20.56 -7.51
C ASP A 235 -4.36 -19.10 -7.90
N GLN A 236 -3.37 -18.22 -7.68
CA GLN A 236 -3.45 -16.79 -7.98
C GLN A 236 -2.86 -16.44 -9.35
N THR A 237 -2.30 -17.41 -10.08
CA THR A 237 -1.56 -17.14 -11.32
C THR A 237 -2.46 -16.77 -12.50
N LYS A 238 -3.76 -17.07 -12.39
CA LYS A 238 -4.77 -16.77 -13.40
C LYS A 238 -5.47 -15.45 -13.09
N VAL A 239 -4.83 -14.34 -13.43
CA VAL A 239 -5.47 -13.01 -13.40
C VAL A 239 -6.13 -12.75 -14.75
N ALA A 240 -7.47 -12.72 -14.79
CA ALA A 240 -8.22 -12.45 -16.01
C ALA A 240 -7.94 -11.02 -16.51
N LYS A 241 -7.74 -10.84 -17.82
CA LYS A 241 -7.71 -9.50 -18.43
C LYS A 241 -9.09 -8.88 -18.26
N SER A 242 -9.17 -7.67 -17.69
CA SER A 242 -10.42 -6.92 -17.72
C SER A 242 -10.74 -6.57 -19.18
N GLU A 243 -11.66 -7.31 -19.79
CA GLU A 243 -12.15 -6.98 -21.12
C GLU A 243 -12.93 -5.66 -21.04
N ARG A 244 -12.32 -4.57 -21.50
CA ARG A 244 -13.09 -3.37 -21.86
C ARG A 244 -13.86 -3.72 -23.14
N PRO A 245 -15.21 -3.65 -23.17
CA PRO A 245 -15.92 -3.79 -24.42
C PRO A 245 -15.53 -2.59 -25.29
N ARG A 246 -14.84 -2.86 -26.41
CA ARG A 246 -14.68 -1.87 -27.48
C ARG A 246 -16.08 -1.47 -27.92
N SER A 247 -16.47 -0.23 -27.64
CA SER A 247 -17.71 0.32 -28.18
C SER A 247 -17.65 0.23 -29.71
N LYS A 248 -18.46 -0.66 -30.29
CA LYS A 248 -18.74 -0.62 -31.72
C LYS A 248 -19.56 0.65 -31.96
N ARG A 249 -18.87 1.75 -32.27
CA ARG A 249 -19.50 2.97 -32.77
C ARG A 249 -20.12 2.62 -34.14
N SER A 250 -21.40 2.28 -34.16
CA SER A 250 -22.12 2.02 -35.40
C SER A 250 -22.18 3.32 -36.21
N HIS A 251 -21.49 3.34 -37.35
CA HIS A 251 -21.72 4.35 -38.37
C HIS A 251 -23.11 4.11 -38.97
N LYS A 252 -24.09 4.86 -38.47
CA LYS A 252 -25.40 4.97 -39.12
C LYS A 252 -25.22 5.79 -40.40
N LYS A 253 -25.11 5.12 -41.56
CA LYS A 253 -25.15 5.77 -42.88
C LYS A 253 -26.51 6.47 -43.03
N SER A 254 -26.48 7.78 -43.24
CA SER A 254 -27.64 8.58 -43.63
C SER A 254 -28.00 8.27 -45.09
N ALA A 255 -29.18 7.68 -45.31
CA ALA A 255 -29.74 7.51 -46.65
C ALA A 255 -30.51 8.78 -47.05
N ARG A 256 -29.91 9.53 -47.99
CA ARG A 256 -30.47 10.68 -48.68
C ARG A 256 -31.57 10.20 -49.65
N ARG A 257 -32.84 10.52 -49.38
CA ARG A 257 -33.98 10.27 -50.30
C ARG A 257 -34.09 11.43 -51.29
N LYS A 258 -34.00 11.13 -52.60
CA LYS A 258 -34.23 12.05 -53.73
C LYS A 258 -35.75 12.24 -53.98
N LYS A 259 -36.13 13.45 -54.42
CA LYS A 259 -37.46 13.89 -54.88
C LYS A 259 -37.71 13.54 -56.36
N SER A 260 -38.97 13.31 -56.73
CA SER A 260 -39.62 13.62 -58.03
C SER A 260 -41.16 13.49 -57.83
N SER A 261 -41.96 14.55 -57.73
CA SER A 261 -42.57 15.43 -58.77
C SER A 261 -43.72 14.80 -59.59
N SER A 262 -44.95 15.28 -59.38
CA SER A 262 -45.91 15.64 -60.45
C SER A 262 -47.11 16.43 -59.90
N LYS A 263 -47.53 17.41 -60.69
CA LYS A 263 -48.56 18.47 -60.54
C LYS A 263 -50.00 17.91 -60.72
N PRO A 264 -51.11 18.67 -60.49
CA PRO A 264 -51.52 19.76 -61.41
C PRO A 264 -52.13 21.03 -60.77
N ALA A 265 -52.20 22.07 -61.62
CA ALA A 265 -52.87 23.37 -61.48
C ALA A 265 -54.39 23.23 -61.78
N GLU A 266 -55.33 24.17 -61.71
CA GLU A 266 -55.51 25.60 -61.37
C GLU A 266 -57.05 25.81 -61.44
N SER A 267 -57.66 26.71 -60.65
CA SER A 267 -58.70 27.64 -61.16
C SER A 267 -59.08 28.71 -60.13
N LYS A 268 -59.13 29.95 -60.60
CA LYS A 268 -59.46 31.21 -59.91
C LYS A 268 -60.98 31.38 -59.70
N THR A 269 -61.38 32.15 -58.68
CA THR A 269 -62.30 33.31 -58.81
C THR A 269 -62.26 34.25 -57.60
N LYS A 270 -62.36 35.56 -57.89
CA LYS A 270 -62.37 36.75 -57.00
C LYS A 270 -63.76 36.99 -56.38
N ALA A 271 -63.83 37.64 -55.20
CA ALA A 271 -64.30 39.03 -55.01
C ALA A 271 -64.71 39.34 -53.54
N ALA A 272 -64.30 40.54 -53.06
CA ALA A 272 -64.95 41.52 -52.13
C ALA A 272 -65.62 41.04 -50.82
N SER A 273 -65.66 41.74 -49.68
CA SER A 273 -65.42 43.14 -49.28
C SER A 273 -65.24 43.21 -47.75
N LYS A 274 -64.56 44.27 -47.28
CA LYS A 274 -64.85 45.14 -46.10
C LYS A 274 -65.82 44.63 -45.01
N ASP A 275 -65.40 44.66 -43.74
CA ASP A 275 -65.88 45.67 -42.77
C ASP A 275 -65.17 45.61 -41.41
N GLN A 276 -64.99 46.80 -40.83
CA GLN A 276 -64.59 47.11 -39.45
C GLN A 276 -65.81 46.99 -38.53
N GLU A 277 -65.60 46.62 -37.26
CA GLU A 277 -66.09 47.29 -36.03
C GLU A 277 -65.94 46.35 -34.82
N GLY A 278 -65.55 46.92 -33.67
CA GLY A 278 -65.63 46.28 -32.34
C GLY A 278 -64.29 46.01 -31.67
#